data_AF-A0A1U9LIU4-F1
#
_entry.id   AF-A0A1U9LIU4-F1
#
_cell.length_a   1.000
_cell.length_b   1.000
_cell.length_c   1.000
_cell.angle_alpha   90.00
_cell.angle_beta   90.00
_cell.angle_gamma   90.00
#
_symmetry.space_group_name_H-M   'P 1'
#
loop_
_entity.id
_entity.type
_entity.pdbx_description
1 polymer ?
#
loop_
_entity_poly.entity_id
_entity_poly.type
_entity_poly.pdbx_seq_one_letter_code
_entity_poly.pdbx_strand_id
1 'polypeptide(L)'
;MNPNKPNQKMRLTNEEKEWMKRLQAVLSDRPSNRLGFFTVGDASLYVYDKTKEADISRHIDEAPKGMDFSKAVDAVGGGVVRILVFPSEVHSVAG
;
A
#
# COMPACT_ATOMS: atom_id res chain seq x y z
N MET A 1 -40.47 -10.41 -5.48
CA MET A 1 -39.04 -10.67 -5.21
C MET A 1 -38.90 -10.92 -3.70
N ASN A 2 -38.25 -12.02 -3.28
CA ASN A 2 -38.15 -12.39 -1.87
C ASN A 2 -36.87 -11.77 -1.23
N PRO A 3 -36.99 -10.93 -0.18
CA PRO A 3 -35.85 -10.21 0.42
C PRO A 3 -34.98 -11.04 1.38
N ASN A 4 -35.24 -12.33 1.59
CA ASN A 4 -34.54 -13.16 2.58
C ASN A 4 -33.60 -14.22 1.99
N LYS A 5 -32.60 -13.81 1.20
CA LYS A 5 -31.36 -14.59 1.10
C LYS A 5 -30.29 -13.84 1.91
N PRO A 6 -29.86 -14.36 3.08
CA PRO A 6 -28.71 -13.80 3.75
C PRO A 6 -27.54 -13.83 2.77
N ASN A 7 -26.92 -12.66 2.54
CA ASN A 7 -25.71 -12.53 1.74
C ASN A 7 -24.75 -13.64 2.15
N GLN A 8 -24.58 -14.63 1.27
CA GLN A 8 -23.57 -15.64 1.40
C GLN A 8 -22.25 -14.86 1.39
N LYS A 9 -21.69 -14.60 2.58
CA LYS A 9 -20.35 -13.99 2.73
C LYS A 9 -19.47 -14.68 1.70
N MET A 10 -18.99 -13.95 0.70
CA MET A 10 -18.01 -14.49 -0.24
C MET A 10 -16.79 -14.83 0.60
N ARG A 11 -16.67 -16.11 0.96
CA ARG A 11 -15.56 -16.64 1.76
C ARG A 11 -14.51 -17.07 0.75
N LEU A 12 -13.25 -16.75 1.06
CA LEU A 12 -12.13 -17.23 0.29
C LEU A 12 -12.17 -18.75 0.14
N THR A 13 -11.82 -19.26 -1.04
CA THR A 13 -11.57 -20.69 -1.25
C THR A 13 -10.39 -21.14 -0.40
N ASN A 14 -10.17 -22.45 -0.28
CA ASN A 14 -9.01 -22.95 0.45
C ASN A 14 -7.70 -22.57 -0.26
N GLU A 15 -7.70 -22.59 -1.60
CA GLU A 15 -6.57 -22.17 -2.42
C GLU A 15 -6.23 -20.69 -2.21
N GLU A 16 -7.24 -19.82 -2.19
CA GLU A 16 -7.08 -18.39 -1.91
C GLU A 16 -6.53 -18.15 -0.50
N LYS A 17 -7.03 -18.86 0.52
CA LYS A 17 -6.50 -18.75 1.90
C LYS A 17 -5.03 -19.16 1.96
N GLU A 18 -4.68 -20.29 1.37
CA GLU A 18 -3.29 -20.76 1.38
C GLU A 18 -2.37 -19.81 0.58
N TRP A 19 -2.87 -19.25 -0.53
CA TRP A 19 -2.13 -18.23 -1.28
C TRP A 19 -1.92 -16.96 -0.45
N MET A 20 -2.96 -16.44 0.22
CA MET A 20 -2.85 -15.26 1.10
C MET A 20 -1.87 -15.48 2.24
N LYS A 21 -1.83 -16.68 2.85
CA LYS A 21 -0.82 -17.04 3.86
C LYS A 21 0.60 -16.95 3.32
N ARG A 22 0.84 -17.46 2.10
CA ARG A 22 2.16 -17.38 1.47
C ARG A 22 2.53 -15.94 1.13
N LEU A 23 1.59 -15.15 0.60
CA LEU A 23 1.82 -13.73 0.34
C LEU A 23 2.18 -12.98 1.63
N GLN A 24 1.44 -13.20 2.71
CA GLN A 24 1.76 -12.61 4.01
C GLN A 24 3.14 -13.04 4.51
N ALA A 25 3.50 -14.32 4.36
CA ALA A 25 4.83 -14.81 4.74
C ALA A 25 5.94 -14.08 3.97
N VAL A 26 5.78 -13.87 2.65
CA VAL A 26 6.73 -13.11 1.82
C VAL A 26 6.84 -11.65 2.28
N LEU A 27 5.71 -11.00 2.59
CA LEU A 27 5.71 -9.61 3.06
C LEU A 27 6.33 -9.47 4.47
N SER A 28 6.14 -10.48 5.32
CA SER A 28 6.70 -10.53 6.67
C SER A 28 8.20 -10.84 6.68
N ASP A 29 8.68 -11.69 5.76
CA ASP A 29 10.09 -12.07 5.60
C ASP A 29 10.89 -11.01 4.85
N ARG A 30 10.78 -9.76 5.31
CA ARG A 30 11.45 -8.63 4.69
C ARG A 30 12.95 -8.64 5.02
N PRO A 31 13.84 -8.38 4.05
CA PRO A 31 15.28 -8.37 4.28
C PRO A 31 15.76 -7.16 5.09
N SER A 32 14.92 -6.13 5.25
CA SER A 32 15.21 -4.94 6.07
C SER A 32 13.95 -4.17 6.45
N ASN A 33 14.09 -3.25 7.40
CA ASN A 33 13.02 -2.32 7.81
C ASN A 33 12.91 -1.07 6.93
N ARG A 34 13.77 -0.94 5.91
CA ARG A 34 13.89 0.26 5.05
C ARG A 34 12.78 0.38 4.01
N LEU A 35 12.07 -0.69 3.70
CA LEU A 35 11.08 -0.68 2.62
C LEU A 35 9.72 -0.20 3.14
N GLY A 36 9.27 0.94 2.59
CA GLY A 36 7.91 1.45 2.73
C GLY A 36 7.14 1.30 1.42
N PHE A 37 5.82 1.33 1.49
CA PHE A 37 4.95 1.16 0.31
C PHE A 37 3.82 2.18 0.31
N PHE A 38 3.51 2.75 -0.85
CA PHE A 38 2.29 3.51 -1.07
C PHE A 38 1.73 3.22 -2.47
N THR A 39 0.45 3.54 -2.68
CA THR A 39 -0.19 3.53 -4.00
C THR A 39 -0.87 4.87 -4.23
N VAL A 40 -0.96 5.30 -5.48
CA VAL A 40 -1.77 6.45 -5.90
C VAL A 40 -3.03 6.00 -6.68
N GLY A 41 -3.29 4.69 -6.72
CA GLY A 41 -4.27 4.04 -7.59
C GLY A 41 -3.60 3.17 -8.65
N ASP A 42 -4.40 2.70 -9.62
CA ASP A 42 -3.99 1.75 -10.65
C ASP A 42 -3.47 0.42 -10.06
N ALA A 43 -2.83 -0.39 -10.90
CA ALA A 43 -2.14 -1.60 -10.46
C ALA A 43 -0.76 -1.35 -9.83
N SER A 44 -0.37 -0.10 -9.53
CA SER A 44 1.01 0.25 -9.17
C SER A 44 1.22 0.37 -7.65
N LEU A 45 2.14 -0.42 -7.10
CA LEU A 45 2.63 -0.28 -5.73
C LEU A 45 4.04 0.31 -5.74
N TYR A 46 4.18 1.53 -5.22
CA TYR A 46 5.44 2.26 -5.14
C TYR A 46 6.18 1.87 -3.87
N VAL A 47 7.46 1.54 -4.01
CA VAL A 47 8.37 1.26 -2.91
C VAL A 47 9.24 2.50 -2.68
N TYR A 48 9.34 2.96 -1.44
CA TYR A 48 10.17 4.11 -1.06
C TYR A 48 11.08 3.78 0.12
N ASP A 49 12.07 4.64 0.37
CA ASP A 49 12.94 4.54 1.54
C ASP A 49 12.24 5.02 2.83
N LYS A 50 11.76 4.07 3.62
CA LYS A 50 11.09 4.30 4.91
C LYS A 50 11.99 4.95 5.96
N THR A 51 13.31 4.93 5.80
CA THR A 51 14.18 5.67 6.76
C THR A 51 13.94 7.17 6.72
N LYS A 52 13.27 7.67 5.66
CA LYS A 52 12.88 9.06 5.49
C LYS A 52 11.47 9.38 5.99
N GLU A 53 10.74 8.43 6.56
CA GLU A 53 9.33 8.61 6.99
C GLU A 53 9.11 9.87 7.82
N ALA A 54 9.97 10.12 8.82
CA ALA A 54 9.85 11.28 9.69
C ALA A 54 10.09 12.60 8.96
N ASP A 55 10.98 12.60 7.97
CA ASP A 55 11.24 13.76 7.12
C ASP A 55 10.08 14.00 6.15
N ILE A 56 9.51 12.93 5.58
CA ILE A 56 8.32 12.97 4.73
C ILE A 56 7.14 13.58 5.51
N SER A 57 6.83 13.03 6.69
CA SER A 57 5.73 13.50 7.53
C SER A 57 5.91 14.98 7.88
N ARG A 58 7.11 15.36 8.34
CA ARG A 58 7.41 16.75 8.69
C ARG A 58 7.25 17.68 7.48
N HIS A 59 7.70 17.26 6.31
CA HIS A 59 7.56 18.05 5.08
C HIS A 59 6.10 18.24 4.68
N ILE A 60 5.25 17.23 4.88
CA ILE A 60 3.80 17.34 4.65
C ILE A 60 3.18 18.32 5.65
N ASP A 61 3.52 18.21 6.93
CA ASP A 61 2.96 19.04 8.01
C ASP A 61 3.35 20.52 7.88
N GLU A 62 4.58 20.79 7.43
CA GLU A 62 5.09 22.16 7.20
C GLU A 62 4.61 22.76 5.86
N ALA A 63 4.02 21.95 4.97
CA ALA A 63 3.59 22.42 3.66
C ALA A 63 2.40 23.39 3.78
N PRO A 64 2.42 24.57 3.12
CA PRO A 64 1.35 25.56 3.19
C PRO A 64 -0.03 25.08 2.70
N LYS A 65 -0.06 23.98 1.93
CA LYS A 65 -1.26 23.31 1.43
C LYS A 65 -1.01 21.82 1.56
N GLY A 66 -1.98 21.07 2.12
CA GLY A 66 -1.88 19.63 2.34
C GLY A 66 -1.23 18.91 1.16
N MET A 67 0.02 18.52 1.35
CA MET A 67 0.85 17.93 0.31
C MET A 67 0.56 16.44 0.21
N ASP A 68 0.40 15.94 -1.01
CA ASP A 68 0.27 14.50 -1.25
C ASP A 68 1.53 13.76 -0.79
N PHE A 69 1.34 12.60 -0.14
CA PHE A 69 2.45 11.79 0.36
C PHE A 69 3.47 11.44 -0.74
N SER A 70 3.00 11.11 -1.94
CA SER A 70 3.86 10.78 -3.08
C SER A 70 4.79 11.94 -3.47
N LYS A 71 4.30 13.19 -3.45
CA LYS A 71 5.11 14.38 -3.74
C LYS A 71 6.13 14.65 -2.64
N ALA A 72 5.76 14.41 -1.38
CA ALA A 72 6.66 14.59 -0.25
C ALA A 72 7.80 13.56 -0.25
N VAL A 73 7.54 12.30 -0.64
CA VAL A 73 8.55 11.25 -0.81
C VAL A 73 9.66 11.70 -1.78
N ASP A 74 9.28 12.26 -2.92
CA ASP A 74 10.23 12.76 -3.91
C ASP A 74 11.00 13.99 -3.39
N ALA A 75 10.30 14.91 -2.72
CA ALA A 75 10.88 16.16 -2.23
C ALA A 75 11.98 15.97 -1.17
N VAL A 76 11.85 14.97 -0.28
CA VAL A 76 12.87 14.70 0.75
C VAL A 76 14.01 13.80 0.28
N GLY A 77 14.03 13.44 -1.01
CA GLY A 77 14.98 12.48 -1.58
C GLY A 77 14.77 11.05 -1.07
N GLY A 78 13.58 10.75 -0.54
CA GLY A 78 13.17 9.40 -0.16
C GLY A 78 12.94 8.52 -1.39
N GLY A 79 12.43 9.14 -2.46
CA GLY A 79 12.35 8.64 -3.84
C GLY A 79 11.61 7.31 -4.01
N VAL A 80 10.98 7.14 -5.16
CA VAL A 80 10.52 5.80 -5.57
C VAL A 80 11.76 4.95 -5.90
N VAL A 81 12.07 3.97 -5.04
CA VAL A 81 13.20 3.04 -5.26
C VAL A 81 12.82 1.90 -6.21
N ARG A 82 11.53 1.57 -6.29
CA ARG A 82 10.99 0.58 -7.22
C ARG A 82 9.47 0.71 -7.36
N ILE A 83 8.92 0.19 -8.47
CA ILE A 83 7.48 0.02 -8.69
C ILE A 83 7.20 -1.47 -8.87
N LEU A 84 6.22 -2.00 -8.15
CA LEU A 84 5.65 -3.33 -8.35
C LEU A 84 4.29 -3.19 -9.04
N VAL A 85 4.00 -4.08 -9.98
CA VAL A 85 2.72 -4.06 -10.72
C VAL A 85 1.89 -5.27 -10.30
N PHE A 86 0.71 -5.00 -9.76
CA PHE A 86 -0.25 -6.02 -9.35
C PHE A 86 -1.09 -6.49 -10.56
N PRO A 87 -1.67 -7.70 -10.49
CA PRO A 87 -2.62 -8.16 -11.52
C PRO A 87 -3.94 -7.38 -11.54
N SER A 88 -4.23 -6.67 -10.45
CA SER A 88 -5.46 -5.90 -10.24
C SER A 88 -5.12 -4.55 -9.61
N GLU A 89 -6.09 -3.65 -9.69
CA GLU A 89 -6.08 -2.33 -9.06
C GLU A 89 -5.80 -2.38 -7.55
N VAL A 90 -4.90 -1.52 -7.08
CA VAL A 90 -4.56 -1.32 -5.67
C VAL A 90 -5.02 0.09 -5.30
N HIS A 91 -6.22 0.20 -4.74
CA HIS A 91 -6.82 1.47 -4.39
C HIS A 91 -6.14 2.12 -3.18
N SER A 92 -5.84 3.41 -3.30
CA SER A 92 -5.47 4.27 -2.17
C SER A 92 -6.75 4.72 -1.48
N VAL A 93 -6.84 4.52 -0.16
CA VAL A 93 -7.95 5.01 0.67
C VAL A 93 -7.40 5.84 1.81
N ALA A 94 -8.08 6.94 2.12
CA ALA A 94 -7.75 7.73 3.32
C ALA A 94 -8.12 6.91 4.56
N GLY A 95 -7.18 6.78 5.49
CA GLY A 95 -7.36 6.11 6.79
C GLY A 95 -7.87 7.04 7.88
#